data_AF-A0A353E5R8-F1
#
_entry.id   AF-A0A353E5R8-F1
#
_cell.length_a   1.000
_cell.length_b   1.000
_cell.length_c   1.000
_cell.angle_alpha   90.00
_cell.angle_beta   90.00
_cell.angle_gamma   90.00
#
_symmetry.space_group_name_H-M   'P 1'
#
loop_
_entity.id
_entity.type
_entity.pdbx_description
1 polymer ?
#
loop_
_entity_poly.entity_id
_entity_poly.type
_entity_poly.pdbx_seq_one_letter_code
_entity_poly.pdbx_strand_id
1 'polypeptide(L)'
;MKKLLIILVIFMATINESMAANKLSERQLHLATLASLEAQGDLDRLAPAINEALDGGVTINEIKEAFSQLYAYTGFPRSLNALGTLSKVLDARKAEGKKDDEGKEWKRPKAWDDAKLALKMGTETQTKLSGKPFNYDFCPQDDYYLKAHLFGDIFAGDQLSASDREIVTVAALASIKGIAPQLAAHQRGAVNMGNTQEQVDELMKYLSE
;
A
#
# COMPACT_ATOMS: atom_id res chain seq x y z
N MET A 1 -18.03 -28.69 -34.74
CA MET A 1 -18.21 -27.23 -34.60
C MET A 1 -18.43 -26.78 -33.14
N LYS A 2 -19.43 -27.29 -32.40
CA LYS A 2 -19.67 -26.90 -30.99
C LYS A 2 -18.46 -27.13 -30.03
N LYS A 3 -17.74 -28.25 -30.14
CA LYS A 3 -16.54 -28.52 -29.32
C LYS A 3 -15.36 -27.57 -29.62
N LEU A 4 -15.19 -27.16 -30.88
CA LEU A 4 -14.13 -26.23 -31.29
C LEU A 4 -14.43 -24.80 -30.81
N LEU A 5 -15.71 -24.41 -30.84
CA LEU A 5 -16.18 -23.13 -30.32
C LEU A 5 -16.02 -23.04 -28.78
N ILE A 6 -16.30 -24.13 -28.05
CA ILE A 6 -16.12 -24.19 -26.59
C ILE A 6 -14.64 -24.08 -26.20
N ILE A 7 -13.73 -24.76 -26.93
CA ILE A 7 -12.28 -24.66 -26.67
C ILE A 7 -11.75 -23.24 -26.94
N LEU A 8 -12.22 -22.58 -28.01
CA LEU A 8 -11.83 -21.21 -28.33
C LEU A 8 -12.30 -20.20 -27.28
N VAL A 9 -13.53 -20.36 -26.77
CA VAL A 9 -14.10 -19.50 -25.72
C VAL A 9 -13.36 -19.69 -24.39
N ILE A 10 -13.01 -20.92 -24.02
CA ILE A 10 -12.21 -21.19 -22.82
C ILE A 10 -10.81 -20.58 -22.96
N PHE A 11 -10.17 -20.72 -24.12
CA PHE A 11 -8.85 -20.16 -24.37
C PHE A 11 -8.83 -18.62 -24.31
N MET A 12 -9.83 -17.96 -24.91
CA MET A 12 -9.99 -16.50 -24.81
C MET A 12 -10.27 -16.03 -23.38
N ALA A 13 -11.06 -16.77 -22.60
CA ALA A 13 -11.31 -16.46 -21.19
C ALA A 13 -10.01 -16.54 -20.36
N THR A 14 -9.19 -17.57 -20.57
CA THR A 14 -7.91 -17.73 -19.84
C THR A 14 -6.88 -16.64 -20.18
N ILE A 15 -6.86 -16.12 -21.41
CA ILE A 15 -5.99 -14.99 -21.77
C ILE A 15 -6.47 -13.69 -21.12
N ASN A 16 -7.78 -13.49 -21.03
CA ASN A 16 -8.34 -12.28 -20.45
C ASN A 16 -8.14 -12.23 -18.92
N GLU A 17 -8.25 -13.37 -18.23
CA GLU A 17 -7.91 -13.49 -16.81
C GLU A 17 -6.42 -13.29 -16.53
N SER A 18 -5.53 -13.83 -17.36
CA SER A 18 -4.09 -13.64 -17.18
C SER A 18 -3.63 -12.20 -17.46
N MET A 19 -4.24 -11.53 -18.43
CA MET A 19 -3.99 -10.11 -18.70
C MET A 19 -4.54 -9.20 -17.59
N ALA A 20 -5.68 -9.53 -17.00
CA ALA A 20 -6.23 -8.80 -15.85
C ALA A 20 -5.39 -9.00 -14.58
N ALA A 21 -4.83 -10.19 -14.36
CA ALA A 21 -3.96 -10.48 -13.22
C ALA A 21 -2.61 -9.72 -13.26
N ASN A 22 -2.21 -9.23 -14.44
CA ASN A 22 -0.94 -8.51 -14.64
C ASN A 22 -1.09 -6.99 -14.59
N LYS A 23 -2.29 -6.46 -14.33
CA LYS A 23 -2.54 -5.02 -14.23
C LYS A 23 -2.93 -4.61 -12.83
N LEU A 24 -2.70 -3.35 -12.50
CA LEU A 24 -3.24 -2.73 -11.31
C LEU A 24 -4.75 -2.56 -11.45
N SER A 25 -5.46 -2.87 -10.37
CA SER A 25 -6.88 -2.54 -10.26
C SER A 25 -7.07 -1.03 -10.06
N GLU A 26 -8.25 -0.52 -10.42
CA GLU A 26 -8.65 0.87 -10.12
C GLU A 26 -8.49 1.20 -8.62
N ARG A 27 -8.87 0.27 -7.73
CA ARG A 27 -8.66 0.39 -6.27
C ARG A 27 -7.19 0.62 -5.92
N GLN A 28 -6.27 -0.11 -6.55
CA GLN A 28 -4.82 0.05 -6.33
C GLN A 28 -4.29 1.36 -6.90
N LEU A 29 -4.79 1.81 -8.06
CA LEU A 29 -4.43 3.11 -8.63
C LEU A 29 -4.90 4.27 -7.74
N HIS A 30 -6.10 4.19 -7.17
CA HIS A 30 -6.55 5.15 -6.17
C HIS A 30 -5.63 5.16 -4.94
N LEU A 31 -5.30 3.99 -4.37
CA LEU A 31 -4.35 3.90 -3.25
C LEU A 31 -2.98 4.50 -3.59
N ALA A 32 -2.46 4.24 -4.78
CA ALA A 32 -1.21 4.82 -5.26
C ALA A 32 -1.27 6.34 -5.38
N THR A 33 -2.35 6.89 -5.94
CA THR A 33 -2.57 8.33 -6.05
C THR A 33 -2.62 9.00 -4.68
N LEU A 34 -3.36 8.42 -3.74
CA LEU A 34 -3.45 8.94 -2.37
C LEU A 34 -2.07 8.95 -1.68
N ALA A 35 -1.31 7.85 -1.81
CA ALA A 35 0.03 7.73 -1.26
C ALA A 35 1.01 8.76 -1.83
N SER A 36 0.98 8.95 -3.15
CA SER A 36 1.79 9.93 -3.88
C SER A 36 1.50 11.37 -3.42
N LEU A 37 0.21 11.73 -3.29
CA LEU A 37 -0.21 13.06 -2.86
C LEU A 37 0.11 13.34 -1.39
N GLU A 38 -0.07 12.36 -0.49
CA GLU A 38 0.39 12.47 0.90
C GLU A 38 1.90 12.69 0.96
N ALA A 39 2.68 11.89 0.22
CA ALA A 39 4.13 11.99 0.23
C ALA A 39 4.62 13.36 -0.25
N GLN A 40 3.89 14.00 -1.17
CA GLN A 40 4.15 15.37 -1.62
C GLN A 40 3.70 16.42 -0.60
N GLY A 41 2.75 16.08 0.29
CA GLY A 41 2.07 17.03 1.17
C GLY A 41 1.05 17.90 0.44
N ASP A 42 0.56 17.45 -0.72
CA ASP A 42 -0.36 18.19 -1.58
C ASP A 42 -1.81 17.99 -1.13
N LEU A 43 -2.20 18.68 -0.06
CA LEU A 43 -3.51 18.50 0.57
C LEU A 43 -4.67 18.99 -0.32
N ASP A 44 -4.41 19.96 -1.19
CA ASP A 44 -5.40 20.53 -2.10
C ASP A 44 -5.83 19.50 -3.16
N ARG A 45 -4.89 18.72 -3.70
CA ARG A 45 -5.20 17.60 -4.60
C ARG A 45 -5.60 16.33 -3.86
N LEU A 46 -5.16 16.16 -2.61
CA LEU A 46 -5.51 14.97 -1.81
C LEU A 46 -7.01 14.91 -1.49
N ALA A 47 -7.64 16.03 -1.12
CA ALA A 47 -9.07 16.06 -0.76
C ALA A 47 -10.03 15.57 -1.88
N PRO A 48 -9.93 16.05 -3.14
CA PRO A 48 -10.74 15.50 -4.23
C PRO A 48 -10.34 14.05 -4.56
N ALA A 49 -9.06 13.69 -4.51
CA ALA A 49 -8.62 12.31 -4.74
C ALA A 49 -9.20 11.32 -3.72
N ILE A 50 -9.36 11.72 -2.45
CA ILE A 50 -10.03 10.89 -1.42
C ILE A 50 -11.50 10.66 -1.80
N ASN A 51 -12.20 11.66 -2.31
CA ASN A 51 -13.58 11.49 -2.77
C ASN A 51 -13.67 10.47 -3.91
N GLU A 52 -12.78 10.59 -4.90
CA GLU A 52 -12.70 9.67 -6.03
C GLU A 52 -12.36 8.25 -5.58
N ALA A 53 -11.43 8.09 -4.63
CA ALA A 53 -11.07 6.79 -4.08
C ALA A 53 -12.24 6.11 -3.35
N LEU A 54 -12.99 6.85 -2.54
CA LEU A 54 -14.18 6.34 -1.84
C LEU A 54 -15.30 5.97 -2.84
N ASP A 55 -15.54 6.81 -3.85
CA ASP A 55 -16.50 6.52 -4.92
C ASP A 55 -16.04 5.33 -5.79
N GLY A 56 -14.72 5.14 -5.93
CA GLY A 56 -14.06 4.04 -6.62
C GLY A 56 -13.91 2.74 -5.80
N GLY A 57 -14.46 2.70 -4.59
CA GLY A 57 -14.54 1.49 -3.76
C GLY A 57 -13.32 1.20 -2.89
N VAL A 58 -12.41 2.16 -2.71
CA VAL A 58 -11.43 2.10 -1.61
C VAL A 58 -12.17 2.35 -0.30
N THR A 59 -11.99 1.49 0.68
CA THR A 59 -12.67 1.64 1.98
C THR A 59 -11.99 2.66 2.87
N ILE A 60 -12.74 3.21 3.83
CA ILE A 60 -12.22 4.19 4.79
C ILE A 60 -10.99 3.65 5.52
N ASN A 61 -11.03 2.41 6.01
CA ASN A 61 -9.95 1.85 6.79
C ASN A 61 -8.71 1.48 5.95
N GLU A 62 -8.86 1.23 4.65
CA GLU A 62 -7.71 1.10 3.74
C GLU A 62 -7.00 2.44 3.55
N ILE A 63 -7.75 3.54 3.42
CA ILE A 63 -7.16 4.89 3.32
C ILE A 63 -6.47 5.25 4.64
N LYS A 64 -7.10 4.98 5.78
CA LYS A 64 -6.48 5.20 7.11
C LYS A 64 -5.17 4.41 7.24
N GLU A 65 -5.15 3.14 6.81
CA GLU A 65 -3.95 2.32 6.86
C GLU A 65 -2.86 2.85 5.92
N ALA A 66 -3.21 3.22 4.68
CA ALA A 66 -2.28 3.77 3.71
C ALA A 66 -1.60 5.03 4.28
N PHE A 67 -2.38 5.97 4.83
CA PHE A 67 -1.83 7.19 5.43
C PHE A 67 -1.06 6.94 6.71
N SER A 68 -1.55 6.05 7.56
CA SER A 68 -0.87 5.69 8.81
C SER A 68 0.51 5.10 8.51
N GLN A 69 0.62 4.09 7.65
CA GLN A 69 1.91 3.45 7.42
C GLN A 69 2.97 4.38 6.83
N LEU A 70 2.55 5.38 6.06
CA LEU A 70 3.46 6.26 5.35
C LEU A 70 4.21 7.20 6.28
N TYR A 71 3.84 7.36 7.56
CA TYR A 71 4.67 8.12 8.50
C TYR A 71 6.11 7.59 8.58
N ALA A 72 6.32 6.29 8.34
CA ALA A 72 7.65 5.68 8.33
C ALA A 72 8.56 6.22 7.21
N TYR A 73 7.97 6.79 6.17
CA TYR A 73 8.65 7.32 4.98
C TYR A 73 8.54 8.84 4.86
N THR A 74 7.40 9.40 5.28
CA THR A 74 7.03 10.82 5.08
C THR A 74 7.05 11.62 6.39
N GLY A 75 7.17 10.94 7.54
CA GLY A 75 7.11 11.51 8.88
C GLY A 75 5.68 11.72 9.38
N PHE A 76 5.51 11.73 10.71
CA PHE A 76 4.21 11.98 11.36
C PHE A 76 3.45 13.20 10.84
N PRO A 77 4.08 14.38 10.59
CA PRO A 77 3.32 15.55 10.15
C PRO A 77 2.53 15.33 8.85
N ARG A 78 3.09 14.65 7.85
CA ARG A 78 2.40 14.41 6.57
C ARG A 78 1.27 13.38 6.72
N SER A 79 1.55 12.28 7.41
CA SER A 79 0.55 11.26 7.73
C SER A 79 -0.64 11.83 8.52
N LEU A 80 -0.39 12.60 9.58
CA LEU A 80 -1.44 13.24 10.38
C LEU A 80 -2.24 14.27 9.58
N ASN A 81 -1.58 15.04 8.71
CA ASN A 81 -2.29 15.98 7.83
C ASN A 81 -3.22 15.25 6.85
N ALA A 82 -2.76 14.16 6.23
CA ALA A 82 -3.57 13.36 5.32
C ALA A 82 -4.76 12.70 6.03
N LEU A 83 -4.56 12.14 7.22
CA LEU A 83 -5.64 11.62 8.07
C LEU A 83 -6.65 12.72 8.47
N GLY A 84 -6.15 13.92 8.77
CA GLY A 84 -6.99 15.09 9.03
C GLY A 84 -7.82 15.51 7.81
N THR A 85 -7.24 15.44 6.60
CA THR A 85 -7.96 15.69 5.35
C THR A 85 -9.03 14.63 5.10
N LEU A 86 -8.71 13.34 5.31
CA LEU A 86 -9.70 12.25 5.24
C LEU A 86 -10.89 12.50 6.17
N SER A 87 -10.62 12.86 7.44
CA SER A 87 -11.68 13.15 8.41
C SER A 87 -12.63 14.24 7.91
N LYS A 88 -12.09 15.35 7.36
CA LYS A 88 -12.90 16.45 6.82
C LYS A 88 -13.73 16.02 5.60
N VAL A 89 -13.15 15.21 4.71
CA VAL A 89 -13.86 14.67 3.55
C VAL A 89 -15.02 13.78 4.00
N LEU A 90 -14.80 12.88 4.96
CA LEU A 90 -15.85 12.01 5.49
C LEU A 90 -16.98 12.80 6.17
N ASP A 91 -16.66 13.85 6.93
CA ASP A 91 -17.66 14.73 7.53
C ASP A 91 -18.53 15.43 6.46
N ALA A 92 -17.92 15.94 5.40
CA ALA A 92 -18.63 16.56 4.28
C ALA A 92 -19.52 15.55 3.54
N ARG A 93 -18.97 14.39 3.18
CA ARG A 93 -19.71 13.31 2.51
C ARG A 93 -20.90 12.82 3.33
N LYS A 94 -20.72 12.70 4.65
CA LYS A 94 -21.80 12.36 5.59
C LYS A 94 -22.88 13.43 5.63
N ALA A 95 -22.52 14.72 5.62
CA ALA A 95 -23.48 15.82 5.56
C ALA A 95 -24.29 15.83 4.25
N GLU A 96 -23.69 15.35 3.16
CA GLU A 96 -24.36 15.12 1.87
C GLU A 96 -25.19 13.82 1.83
N GLY A 97 -25.19 13.03 2.91
CA GLY A 97 -25.93 11.78 3.00
C GLY A 97 -25.28 10.59 2.28
N LYS A 98 -24.01 10.70 1.87
CA LYS A 98 -23.24 9.58 1.32
C LYS A 98 -22.96 8.55 2.44
N LYS A 99 -22.92 7.28 2.06
CA LYS A 99 -22.57 6.15 2.93
C LYS A 99 -21.35 5.46 2.36
N ASP A 100 -20.20 5.80 2.92
CA ASP A 100 -18.92 5.21 2.56
C ASP A 100 -18.74 3.84 3.24
N ASP A 101 -18.06 2.92 2.57
CA ASP A 101 -17.72 1.62 3.14
C ASP A 101 -16.57 1.80 4.15
N GLU A 102 -16.85 1.50 5.43
CA GLU A 102 -15.83 1.57 6.47
C GLU A 102 -14.69 0.56 6.22
N GLY A 103 -15.01 -0.57 5.61
CA GLY A 103 -14.08 -1.68 5.40
C GLY A 103 -13.79 -2.46 6.68
N LYS A 104 -12.70 -3.23 6.64
CA LYS A 104 -12.25 -4.06 7.75
C LYS A 104 -11.84 -3.18 8.93
N GLU A 105 -12.25 -3.53 10.15
CA GLU A 105 -11.85 -2.81 11.36
C GLU A 105 -10.37 -3.09 11.71
N TRP A 106 -9.65 -2.04 12.11
CA TRP A 106 -8.31 -2.19 12.68
C TRP A 106 -8.34 -2.86 14.05
N LYS A 107 -7.54 -3.93 14.19
CA LYS A 107 -7.39 -4.66 15.45
C LYS A 107 -5.92 -4.81 15.75
N ARG A 108 -5.47 -4.30 16.90
CA ARG A 108 -4.11 -4.50 17.38
C ARG A 108 -3.86 -5.99 17.61
N PRO A 109 -2.92 -6.64 16.90
CA PRO A 109 -2.53 -8.02 17.18
C PRO A 109 -1.95 -8.16 18.59
N LYS A 110 -2.43 -9.16 19.33
CA LYS A 110 -1.87 -9.53 20.66
C LYS A 110 -0.38 -9.83 20.63
N ALA A 111 0.12 -10.25 19.47
CA ALA A 111 1.54 -10.52 19.26
C ALA A 111 2.42 -9.29 19.50
N TRP A 112 1.87 -8.07 19.38
CA TRP A 112 2.59 -6.82 19.60
C TRP A 112 2.70 -6.42 21.07
N ASP A 113 2.00 -7.13 21.98
CA ASP A 113 2.18 -6.95 23.42
C ASP A 113 3.50 -7.58 23.91
N ASP A 114 4.11 -8.45 23.10
CA ASP A 114 5.41 -9.05 23.34
C ASP A 114 6.44 -8.51 22.34
N ALA A 115 7.36 -7.68 22.84
CA ALA A 115 8.42 -7.07 22.06
C ALA A 115 9.34 -8.08 21.35
N LYS A 116 9.53 -9.28 21.91
CA LYS A 116 10.33 -10.34 21.27
C LYS A 116 9.60 -10.97 20.10
N LEU A 117 8.29 -11.15 20.24
CA LEU A 117 7.44 -11.69 19.18
C LEU A 117 7.30 -10.68 18.03
N ALA A 118 7.08 -9.39 18.34
CA ALA A 118 7.09 -8.32 17.35
C ALA A 118 8.41 -8.27 16.57
N LEU A 119 9.57 -8.36 17.27
CA LEU A 119 10.88 -8.42 16.62
C LEU A 119 11.03 -9.64 15.70
N LYS A 120 10.58 -10.81 16.14
CA LYS A 120 10.61 -12.03 15.33
C LYS A 120 9.77 -11.88 14.06
N MET A 121 8.51 -11.47 14.21
CA MET A 121 7.59 -11.24 13.08
C MET A 121 8.15 -10.22 12.10
N GLY A 122 8.67 -9.11 12.61
CA GLY A 122 9.28 -8.08 11.78
C GLY A 122 10.53 -8.54 11.04
N THR A 123 11.33 -9.41 11.66
CA THR A 123 12.49 -10.03 10.98
C THR A 123 12.03 -10.91 9.81
N GLU A 124 10.96 -11.69 10.00
CA GLU A 124 10.37 -12.53 8.96
C GLU A 124 9.78 -11.68 7.81
N THR A 125 8.99 -10.64 8.13
CA THR A 125 8.41 -9.71 7.16
C THR A 125 9.49 -8.98 6.36
N GLN A 126 10.50 -8.43 7.04
CA GLN A 126 11.63 -7.75 6.42
C GLN A 126 12.40 -8.69 5.49
N THR A 127 12.66 -9.93 5.94
CA THR A 127 13.39 -10.93 5.16
C THR A 127 12.63 -11.29 3.89
N LYS A 128 11.31 -11.49 3.99
CA LYS A 128 10.45 -11.75 2.83
C LYS A 128 10.50 -10.60 1.84
N LEU A 129 10.25 -9.37 2.30
CA LEU A 129 10.25 -8.18 1.45
C LEU A 129 11.62 -7.97 0.79
N SER A 130 12.71 -8.10 1.54
CA SER A 130 14.07 -7.90 1.03
C SER A 130 14.57 -9.06 0.15
N GLY A 131 13.90 -10.22 0.18
CA GLY A 131 14.32 -11.46 -0.47
C GLY A 131 15.52 -12.15 0.21
N LYS A 132 16.03 -11.58 1.31
CA LYS A 132 17.15 -12.10 2.12
C LYS A 132 17.17 -11.45 3.50
N PRO A 133 17.78 -12.08 4.51
CA PRO A 133 17.97 -11.44 5.81
C PRO A 133 18.77 -10.14 5.70
N PHE A 134 18.39 -9.15 6.50
CA PHE A 134 19.10 -7.88 6.62
C PHE A 134 19.26 -7.47 8.09
N ASN A 135 20.48 -7.08 8.44
CA ASN A 135 20.81 -6.47 9.73
C ASN A 135 21.50 -5.13 9.48
N TYR A 136 21.14 -4.12 10.27
CA TYR A 136 21.82 -2.82 10.27
C TYR A 136 22.77 -2.68 11.46
N ASP A 137 23.87 -3.43 11.42
CA ASP A 137 24.84 -3.53 12.52
C ASP A 137 25.50 -2.19 12.90
N PHE A 138 25.52 -1.23 11.97
CA PHE A 138 26.04 0.12 12.22
C PHE A 138 25.19 0.90 13.25
N CYS A 139 23.86 0.73 13.22
CA CYS A 139 22.93 1.33 14.18
C CYS A 139 21.93 0.27 14.66
N PRO A 140 22.31 -0.56 15.65
CA PRO A 140 21.46 -1.64 16.16
C PRO A 140 20.09 -1.16 16.70
N GLN A 141 20.02 0.09 17.18
CA GLN A 141 18.78 0.72 17.60
C GLN A 141 17.82 0.88 16.43
N ASP A 142 18.31 1.39 15.29
CA ASP A 142 17.50 1.53 14.07
C ASP A 142 17.16 0.16 13.47
N ASP A 143 18.07 -0.83 13.52
CA ASP A 143 17.76 -2.21 13.14
C ASP A 143 16.56 -2.76 13.93
N TYR A 144 16.56 -2.53 15.25
CA TYR A 144 15.46 -2.92 16.12
C TYR A 144 14.17 -2.15 15.79
N TYR A 145 14.22 -0.84 15.57
CA TYR A 145 13.04 -0.05 15.18
C TYR A 145 12.46 -0.50 13.84
N LEU A 146 13.32 -0.73 12.84
CA LEU A 146 12.89 -1.28 11.55
C LEU A 146 12.20 -2.61 11.74
N LYS A 147 12.78 -3.55 12.49
CA LYS A 147 12.19 -4.88 12.63
C LYS A 147 10.99 -4.86 13.56
N ALA A 148 11.14 -4.50 14.83
CA ALA A 148 10.07 -4.63 15.81
C ALA A 148 8.90 -3.68 15.56
N HIS A 149 9.17 -2.44 15.17
CA HIS A 149 8.13 -1.43 14.97
C HIS A 149 7.65 -1.37 13.51
N LEU A 150 8.52 -1.09 12.55
CA LEU A 150 8.07 -0.94 11.16
C LEU A 150 7.57 -2.29 10.59
N PHE A 151 8.41 -3.32 10.59
CA PHE A 151 8.06 -4.58 9.96
C PHE A 151 7.16 -5.48 10.81
N GLY A 152 7.31 -5.38 12.14
CA GLY A 152 6.65 -6.25 13.12
C GLY A 152 5.33 -5.72 13.64
N ASP A 153 5.13 -4.38 13.65
CA ASP A 153 3.87 -3.72 13.99
C ASP A 153 3.19 -3.29 12.67
N ILE A 154 3.69 -2.26 11.98
CA ILE A 154 3.01 -1.69 10.80
C ILE A 154 2.83 -2.72 9.67
N PHE A 155 3.91 -3.29 9.13
CA PHE A 155 3.82 -4.14 7.94
C PHE A 155 3.25 -5.53 8.21
N ALA A 156 3.26 -5.98 9.46
CA ALA A 156 2.60 -7.21 9.87
C ALA A 156 1.08 -7.03 10.06
N GLY A 157 0.57 -5.79 10.03
CA GLY A 157 -0.85 -5.48 10.08
C GLY A 157 -1.60 -5.97 8.83
N ASP A 158 -2.89 -6.28 9.01
CA ASP A 158 -3.70 -7.00 8.03
C ASP A 158 -4.83 -6.16 7.41
N GLN A 159 -4.74 -4.84 7.52
CA GLN A 159 -5.70 -3.89 6.93
C GLN A 159 -5.49 -3.73 5.43
N LEU A 160 -4.23 -3.72 4.99
CA LEU A 160 -3.84 -3.87 3.60
C LEU A 160 -3.18 -5.23 3.40
N SER A 161 -3.34 -5.80 2.21
CA SER A 161 -2.55 -6.96 1.81
C SER A 161 -1.06 -6.57 1.72
N ALA A 162 -0.18 -7.55 1.85
CA ALA A 162 1.26 -7.35 1.67
C ALA A 162 1.60 -6.72 0.30
N SER A 163 0.87 -7.08 -0.75
CA SER A 163 1.06 -6.53 -2.10
C SER A 163 0.59 -5.07 -2.18
N ASP A 164 -0.61 -4.75 -1.68
CA ASP A 164 -1.15 -3.38 -1.68
C ASP A 164 -0.30 -2.45 -0.82
N ARG A 165 0.24 -2.96 0.30
CA ARG A 165 1.13 -2.22 1.17
C ARG A 165 2.35 -1.70 0.41
N GLU A 166 2.95 -2.56 -0.42
CA GLU A 166 4.09 -2.17 -1.25
C GLU A 166 3.70 -1.27 -2.43
N ILE A 167 2.49 -1.37 -2.98
CA ILE A 167 1.99 -0.39 -3.97
C ILE A 167 1.95 1.01 -3.35
N VAL A 168 1.39 1.15 -2.15
CA VAL A 168 1.36 2.41 -1.39
C VAL A 168 2.79 2.91 -1.10
N THR A 169 3.68 2.02 -0.64
CA THR A 169 5.07 2.38 -0.34
C THR A 169 5.83 2.85 -1.59
N VAL A 170 5.78 2.09 -2.69
CA VAL A 170 6.44 2.45 -3.95
C VAL A 170 5.90 3.78 -4.48
N ALA A 171 4.59 3.99 -4.42
CA ALA A 171 3.98 5.23 -4.87
C ALA A 171 4.46 6.44 -4.08
N ALA A 172 4.50 6.35 -2.75
CA ALA A 172 5.03 7.42 -1.90
C ALA A 172 6.52 7.69 -2.17
N LEU A 173 7.34 6.63 -2.27
CA LEU A 173 8.78 6.77 -2.52
C LEU A 173 9.09 7.35 -3.90
N ALA A 174 8.29 7.04 -4.92
CA ALA A 174 8.41 7.62 -6.25
C ALA A 174 8.21 9.14 -6.25
N SER A 175 7.46 9.67 -5.28
CA SER A 175 7.18 11.10 -5.15
C SER A 175 8.19 11.87 -4.30
N ILE A 176 9.22 11.22 -3.75
CA ILE A 176 10.22 11.85 -2.87
C ILE A 176 11.60 11.83 -3.54
N LYS A 177 12.26 12.99 -3.60
CA LYS A 177 13.61 13.13 -4.19
C LYS A 177 14.69 12.67 -3.20
N GLY A 178 15.80 12.14 -3.73
CA GLY A 178 17.00 11.83 -2.94
C GLY A 178 17.03 10.44 -2.29
N ILE A 179 16.02 9.60 -2.56
CA ILE A 179 15.84 8.29 -1.93
C ILE A 179 15.75 7.14 -2.96
N ALA A 180 16.43 7.29 -4.10
CA ALA A 180 16.45 6.30 -5.18
C ALA A 180 16.82 4.87 -4.71
N PRO A 181 17.77 4.66 -3.76
CA PRO A 181 18.04 3.32 -3.24
C PRO A 181 16.83 2.65 -2.57
N GLN A 182 16.04 3.42 -1.81
CA GLN A 182 14.84 2.94 -1.13
C GLN A 182 13.73 2.61 -2.13
N LEU A 183 13.49 3.49 -3.12
CA LEU A 183 12.54 3.23 -4.20
C LEU A 183 12.90 1.93 -4.93
N ALA A 184 14.16 1.78 -5.36
CA ALA A 184 14.60 0.57 -6.05
C ALA A 184 14.47 -0.70 -5.18
N ALA A 185 14.70 -0.59 -3.87
CA ALA A 185 14.51 -1.70 -2.93
C ALA A 185 13.04 -2.11 -2.83
N HIS A 186 12.12 -1.16 -2.67
CA HIS A 186 10.69 -1.43 -2.56
C HIS A 186 10.04 -1.83 -3.89
N GLN A 187 10.57 -1.43 -5.05
CA GLN A 187 10.11 -1.99 -6.33
C GLN A 187 10.36 -3.51 -6.41
N ARG A 188 11.53 -3.98 -5.96
CA ARG A 188 11.80 -5.42 -5.85
C ARG A 188 11.01 -6.06 -4.72
N GLY A 189 10.85 -5.34 -3.61
CA GLY A 189 10.04 -5.75 -2.46
C GLY A 189 8.59 -6.00 -2.83
N ALA A 190 7.99 -5.13 -3.64
CA ALA A 190 6.64 -5.27 -4.15
C ALA A 190 6.42 -6.62 -4.87
N VAL A 191 7.40 -7.05 -5.68
CA VAL A 191 7.37 -8.35 -6.34
C VAL A 191 7.46 -9.50 -5.33
N ASN A 192 8.39 -9.42 -4.38
CA ASN A 192 8.52 -10.41 -3.31
C ASN A 192 7.27 -10.52 -2.41
N MET A 193 6.47 -9.46 -2.36
CA MET A 193 5.25 -9.37 -1.56
C MET A 193 3.99 -9.72 -2.33
N GLY A 194 4.10 -10.06 -3.62
CA GLY A 194 3.02 -10.68 -4.40
C GLY A 194 2.51 -9.87 -5.58
N ASN A 195 3.08 -8.70 -5.88
CA ASN A 195 2.80 -8.00 -7.14
C ASN A 195 3.59 -8.65 -8.29
N THR A 196 3.09 -8.53 -9.52
CA THR A 196 3.90 -8.88 -10.71
C THR A 196 4.88 -7.76 -11.04
N GLN A 197 5.93 -8.06 -11.82
CA GLN A 197 6.83 -7.01 -12.30
C GLN A 197 6.09 -6.02 -13.20
N GLU A 198 5.15 -6.51 -14.01
CA GLU A 198 4.30 -5.71 -14.89
C GLU A 198 3.45 -4.70 -14.11
N GLN A 199 2.89 -5.08 -12.95
CA GLN A 199 2.16 -4.16 -12.07
C GLN A 199 3.06 -3.07 -11.49
N VAL A 200 4.29 -3.40 -11.11
CA VAL A 200 5.26 -2.43 -10.59
C VAL A 200 5.69 -1.46 -11.70
N ASP A 201 5.90 -1.95 -12.92
CA ASP A 201 6.26 -1.11 -14.06
C ASP A 201 5.08 -0.20 -14.48
N GLU A 202 3.85 -0.73 -14.47
CA GLU A 202 2.63 0.05 -14.69
C GLU A 202 2.46 1.14 -13.64
N LEU A 203 2.70 0.84 -12.36
CA LEU A 203 2.67 1.83 -11.27
C LEU A 203 3.62 2.99 -11.55
N MET A 204 4.87 2.69 -11.90
CA MET A 204 5.87 3.72 -12.15
C MET A 204 5.54 4.58 -13.36
N LYS A 205 4.96 3.97 -14.40
CA LYS A 205 4.48 4.70 -15.57
C LYS A 205 3.33 5.63 -15.18
N TYR A 206 2.32 5.11 -14.49
CA TYR A 206 1.16 5.87 -14.02
C TYR A 206 1.55 7.10 -13.19
N LEU A 207 2.54 6.98 -12.31
CA LEU A 207 3.00 8.08 -11.44
C LEU A 207 3.89 9.12 -12.15
N SER A 208 4.33 8.83 -13.38
CA SER A 208 5.19 9.72 -14.17
C SER A 208 4.44 10.60 -15.17
N GLU A 209 3.14 10.32 -15.36
CA GLU A 209 2.21 11.06 -16.22
C GLU A 209 1.54 12.20 -15.44
#